data_AF-A0A3D0S4B4-F1
#
_entry.id   AF-A0A3D0S4B4-F1
#
_cell.length_a   1.000
_cell.length_b   1.000
_cell.length_c   1.000
_cell.angle_alpha   90.00
_cell.angle_beta   90.00
_cell.angle_gamma   90.00
#
_symmetry.space_group_name_H-M   'P 1'
#
loop_
_entity.id
_entity.type
_entity.pdbx_description
1 polymer ?
#
loop_
_entity_poly.entity_id
_entity_poly.type
_entity_poly.pdbx_seq_one_letter_code
_entity_poly.pdbx_strand_id
1 'polypeptide(L)'
;MGGPHGHKLHFHGHSPVHRAPAHLKILALLGFVLVVVATPREWYWAFAAYFAVLAVVVAISRVPPTYLLKRMVVEIPFVVFALLLPFVAHGPQTEVLGVSVSQSGLLAAWGLLVKGTLGVLASLTLAATTEPQELLAGLERLRLPNLLVQIMGFMIRYLDVVTSEMHRMKVARESRGFTARNPRHWPVLAKSAGALFIRSYERGERVHLAMLSRGYTGRMPRQ
;
A
#
# COMPACT_ATOMS: atom_id res chain seq x y z
N MET A 1 5.96 10.71 -25.46
CA MET A 1 4.69 11.11 -24.80
C MET A 1 4.52 10.26 -23.56
N GLY A 2 4.86 10.81 -22.40
CA GLY A 2 4.67 10.15 -21.10
C GLY A 2 3.19 10.20 -20.74
N GLY A 3 2.53 9.05 -20.66
CA GLY A 3 1.18 8.99 -20.12
C GLY A 3 1.21 9.46 -18.66
N PRO A 4 0.21 10.25 -18.22
CA PRO A 4 0.07 10.60 -16.81
C PRO A 4 -0.33 9.35 -16.05
N HIS A 5 0.65 8.57 -15.60
CA HIS A 5 0.43 7.55 -14.59
C HIS A 5 0.47 8.26 -13.23
N GLY A 6 -0.60 9.03 -12.97
CA GLY A 6 -0.85 9.59 -11.64
C GLY A 6 -0.70 8.47 -10.63
N HIS A 7 0.11 8.71 -9.59
CA HIS A 7 0.27 7.79 -8.47
C HIS A 7 -1.13 7.43 -7.96
N LYS A 8 -1.63 6.25 -8.36
CA LYS A 8 -3.05 5.92 -8.29
C LYS A 8 -3.61 5.91 -6.87
N LEU A 9 -2.81 6.08 -5.83
CA LEU A 9 -3.27 6.20 -4.46
C LEU A 9 -3.40 7.65 -3.98
N HIS A 10 -2.60 8.59 -4.49
CA HIS A 10 -2.62 9.98 -4.04
C HIS A 10 -3.85 10.71 -4.58
N PHE A 11 -4.54 11.44 -3.70
CA PHE A 11 -5.65 12.30 -4.07
C PHE A 11 -5.13 13.74 -4.07
N HIS A 12 -5.18 14.40 -5.23
CA HIS A 12 -4.76 15.80 -5.33
C HIS A 12 -5.76 16.69 -4.58
N GLY A 13 -5.34 17.21 -3.43
CA GLY A 13 -6.14 18.10 -2.61
C GLY A 13 -5.26 19.06 -1.81
N HIS A 14 -5.86 20.19 -1.41
CA HIS A 14 -5.24 21.14 -0.50
C HIS A 14 -5.94 21.06 0.85
N SER A 15 -5.26 20.50 1.86
CA SER A 15 -5.72 20.53 3.24
C SER A 15 -4.54 20.54 4.22
N PRO A 16 -4.77 20.88 5.51
CA PRO A 16 -3.71 20.84 6.52
C PRO A 16 -3.05 19.47 6.62
N VAL A 17 -3.82 18.39 6.42
CA VAL A 17 -3.32 17.03 6.39
C VAL A 17 -2.38 16.83 5.19
N HIS A 18 -2.70 17.35 4.01
CA HIS A 18 -1.79 17.24 2.86
C HIS A 18 -0.46 17.98 3.13
N ARG A 19 -0.53 19.18 3.71
CA ARG A 19 0.65 20.03 3.98
C ARG A 19 1.54 19.56 5.13
N ALA A 20 1.05 18.65 5.98
CA ALA A 20 1.82 18.17 7.11
C ALA A 20 3.08 17.40 6.63
N PRO A 21 4.22 17.50 7.35
CA PRO A 21 5.42 16.76 6.98
C PRO A 21 5.21 15.24 7.00
N ALA A 22 5.66 14.55 5.95
CA ALA A 22 5.46 13.10 5.78
C ALA A 22 6.00 12.26 6.96
N HIS A 23 7.15 12.62 7.54
CA HIS A 23 7.73 11.91 8.69
C HIS A 23 6.80 11.90 9.91
N LEU A 24 6.09 13.00 10.18
CA LEU A 24 5.12 13.07 11.27
C LEU A 24 3.90 12.22 10.98
N LYS A 25 3.41 12.20 9.73
CA LYS A 25 2.29 11.34 9.33
C LYS A 25 2.65 9.86 9.46
N ILE A 26 3.86 9.46 9.08
CA ILE A 26 4.36 8.08 9.22
C ILE A 26 4.40 7.68 10.69
N LEU A 27 4.99 8.52 11.55
CA LEU A 27 5.05 8.26 12.99
C LEU A 27 3.66 8.22 13.64
N ALA A 28 2.77 9.14 13.24
CA ALA A 28 1.40 9.18 13.72
C ALA A 28 0.62 7.92 13.30
N LEU A 29 0.77 7.47 12.05
CA LEU A 29 0.16 6.22 11.58
C LEU A 29 0.69 5.03 12.37
N LEU A 30 2.02 4.91 12.50
CA LEU A 30 2.64 3.81 13.23
C LEU A 30 2.17 3.79 14.70
N GLY A 31 2.21 4.94 15.37
CA GLY A 31 1.75 5.08 16.75
C GLY A 31 0.27 4.75 16.89
N PHE A 32 -0.58 5.26 15.99
CA PHE A 32 -2.01 4.95 15.98
C PHE A 32 -2.28 3.46 15.83
N VAL A 33 -1.63 2.80 14.86
CA VAL A 33 -1.79 1.36 14.63
C VAL A 33 -1.31 0.56 15.85
N LEU A 34 -0.17 0.92 16.45
CA LEU A 34 0.31 0.26 17.66
C LEU A 34 -0.67 0.39 18.83
N VAL A 35 -1.24 1.58 19.05
CA VAL A 35 -2.26 1.81 20.08
C VAL A 35 -3.51 0.97 19.82
N VAL A 36 -4.03 0.98 18.59
CA VAL A 36 -5.21 0.19 18.19
C VAL A 36 -4.98 -1.32 18.38
N VAL A 37 -3.80 -1.81 18.01
CA VAL A 37 -3.43 -3.23 18.14
C VAL A 37 -3.23 -3.63 19.60
N ALA A 38 -2.57 -2.79 20.40
CA ALA A 38 -2.32 -3.05 21.82
C ALA A 38 -3.58 -2.96 22.68
N THR A 39 -4.60 -2.19 22.25
CA THR A 39 -5.85 -2.04 23.01
C THR A 39 -6.60 -3.38 23.11
N PRO A 40 -7.02 -3.82 24.31
CA PRO A 40 -7.86 -5.01 24.48
C PRO A 40 -9.15 -4.91 23.68
N ARG A 41 -9.55 -6.01 23.03
CA ARG A 41 -10.75 -6.06 22.15
C ARG A 41 -12.08 -5.82 22.87
N GLU A 42 -12.09 -5.91 24.20
CA GLU A 42 -13.26 -5.70 25.06
C GLU A 42 -13.55 -4.21 25.31
N TRP A 43 -12.60 -3.33 25.03
CA TRP A 43 -12.74 -1.89 25.30
C TRP A 43 -13.46 -1.19 24.14
N TYR A 44 -14.75 -1.47 23.99
CA TYR A 44 -15.57 -0.97 22.88
C TYR A 44 -15.55 0.56 22.75
N TRP A 45 -15.56 1.28 23.88
CA TRP A 45 -15.53 2.75 23.91
C TRP A 45 -14.21 3.31 23.33
N ALA A 46 -13.08 2.62 23.53
CA ALA A 46 -11.79 3.05 23.03
C ALA A 46 -11.76 2.99 21.50
N PHE A 47 -12.30 1.92 20.90
CA PHE A 47 -12.41 1.80 19.46
C PHE A 47 -13.37 2.82 18.85
N ALA A 48 -14.47 3.15 19.53
CA ALA A 48 -15.35 4.23 19.12
C ALA A 48 -14.62 5.59 19.11
N ALA A 49 -13.81 5.87 20.14
CA ALA A 49 -12.97 7.06 20.19
C ALA A 49 -11.92 7.08 19.06
N TYR A 50 -11.24 5.96 18.79
CA TYR A 50 -10.27 5.87 17.68
C TYR A 50 -10.93 6.09 16.33
N PHE A 51 -12.13 5.55 16.12
CA PHE A 51 -12.90 5.78 14.91
C PHE A 51 -13.29 7.25 14.77
N ALA A 52 -13.73 7.91 15.85
CA ALA A 52 -14.07 9.33 15.84
C ALA A 52 -12.86 10.21 15.49
N VAL A 53 -11.69 9.95 16.11
CA VAL A 53 -10.45 10.67 15.79
C VAL A 53 -10.08 10.48 14.31
N LEU A 54 -10.13 9.25 13.81
CA LEU A 54 -9.81 8.96 12.42
C LEU A 54 -10.81 9.60 11.44
N ALA A 55 -12.10 9.60 11.79
CA ALA A 55 -13.14 10.28 11.00
C ALA A 55 -12.91 11.79 10.93
N VAL A 56 -12.48 12.42 12.02
CA VAL A 56 -12.09 13.84 12.03
C VAL A 56 -10.89 14.09 11.13
N VAL A 57 -9.85 13.24 11.19
CA VAL A 57 -8.67 13.37 10.31
C VAL A 57 -9.08 13.23 8.84
N VAL A 58 -9.93 12.25 8.50
CA VAL A 58 -10.46 12.07 7.14
C VAL A 58 -11.28 13.30 6.71
N ALA A 59 -12.13 13.84 7.57
CA ALA A 59 -12.91 15.05 7.27
C ALA A 59 -12.00 16.26 7.01
N ILE A 60 -10.99 16.49 7.87
CA ILE A 60 -10.01 17.57 7.69
C ILE A 60 -9.17 17.35 6.43
N SER A 61 -8.89 16.09 6.07
CA SER A 61 -8.14 15.76 4.86
C SER A 61 -8.83 16.24 3.57
N ARG A 62 -10.17 16.39 3.60
CA ARG A 62 -11.02 16.67 2.43
C ARG A 62 -10.96 15.59 1.35
N VAL A 63 -10.49 14.39 1.69
CA VAL A 63 -10.57 13.23 0.79
C VAL A 63 -12.03 12.74 0.78
N PRO A 64 -12.67 12.59 -0.39
CA PRO A 64 -14.05 12.15 -0.46
C PRO A 64 -14.17 10.72 0.14
N PRO A 65 -15.12 10.47 1.06
CA PRO A 65 -15.26 9.15 1.68
C PRO A 65 -15.46 8.03 0.65
N THR A 66 -16.14 8.32 -0.46
CA THR A 66 -16.34 7.38 -1.58
C THR A 66 -15.03 6.93 -2.22
N TYR A 67 -13.97 7.74 -2.19
CA TYR A 67 -12.63 7.35 -2.66
C TYR A 67 -11.98 6.34 -1.72
N LEU A 68 -12.14 6.51 -0.40
CA LEU A 68 -11.63 5.57 0.59
C LEU A 68 -12.44 4.27 0.58
N LEU A 69 -13.77 4.34 0.58
CA LEU A 69 -14.65 3.17 0.58
C LEU A 69 -14.41 2.26 -0.64
N LYS A 70 -14.22 2.82 -1.84
CA LYS A 70 -13.89 2.01 -3.04
C LYS A 70 -12.58 1.23 -2.90
N ARG A 71 -11.66 1.69 -2.05
CA ARG A 71 -10.36 1.06 -1.79
C ARG A 71 -10.35 0.17 -0.57
N MET A 72 -11.38 0.21 0.26
CA MET A 72 -11.59 -0.76 1.35
C MET A 72 -11.80 -2.18 0.83
N VAL A 73 -11.94 -2.39 -0.49
CA VAL A 73 -11.86 -3.71 -1.14
C VAL A 73 -10.58 -4.47 -0.74
N VAL A 74 -9.48 -3.78 -0.42
CA VAL A 74 -8.24 -4.41 0.09
C VAL A 74 -8.46 -5.13 1.44
N GLU A 75 -9.49 -4.74 2.20
CA GLU A 75 -9.86 -5.33 3.49
C GLU A 75 -10.65 -6.66 3.34
N ILE A 76 -11.18 -6.98 2.16
CA ILE A 76 -12.05 -8.16 1.95
C ILE A 76 -11.47 -9.46 2.55
N PRO A 77 -10.17 -9.79 2.38
CA PRO A 77 -9.62 -10.99 3.00
C PRO A 77 -9.79 -11.00 4.52
N PHE A 78 -9.58 -9.86 5.21
CA PHE A 78 -9.77 -9.75 6.65
C PHE A 78 -11.23 -9.94 7.06
N VAL A 79 -12.16 -9.38 6.29
CA VAL A 79 -13.60 -9.57 6.51
C VAL A 79 -13.98 -11.04 6.36
N VAL A 80 -13.49 -11.70 5.31
CA VAL A 80 -13.72 -13.14 5.10
C VAL A 80 -13.16 -13.95 6.26
N PHE A 81 -11.93 -13.70 6.69
CA PHE A 81 -11.36 -14.39 7.85
C PHE A 81 -12.16 -14.14 9.13
N ALA A 82 -12.55 -12.89 9.40
CA ALA A 82 -13.35 -12.56 10.57
C ALA A 82 -14.70 -13.27 10.58
N LEU A 83 -15.36 -13.38 9.42
CA LEU A 83 -16.62 -14.12 9.30
C LEU A 83 -16.47 -15.62 9.54
N LEU A 84 -15.29 -16.21 9.29
CA LEU A 84 -15.02 -17.62 9.51
C LEU A 84 -14.67 -17.95 10.97
N LEU A 85 -14.09 -16.99 11.72
CA LEU A 85 -13.64 -17.22 13.10
C LEU A 85 -14.72 -17.75 14.06
N PRO A 86 -15.98 -17.27 14.04
CA PRO A 86 -17.05 -17.80 14.88
C PRO A 86 -17.37 -19.28 14.64
N PHE A 87 -17.09 -19.79 13.44
CA PHE A 87 -17.39 -21.17 13.04
C PHE A 87 -16.20 -22.13 13.24
N VAL A 88 -14.97 -21.61 13.19
CA VAL A 88 -13.74 -22.40 13.30
C VAL A 88 -13.19 -22.43 14.73
N ALA A 89 -13.46 -21.40 15.54
CA ALA A 89 -12.95 -21.32 16.90
C ALA A 89 -13.60 -22.37 17.81
N HIS A 90 -12.78 -23.14 18.50
CA HIS A 90 -13.23 -24.13 19.48
C HIS A 90 -13.45 -23.43 20.83
N GLY A 91 -14.60 -23.64 21.47
CA GLY A 91 -14.93 -22.98 22.73
C GLY A 91 -16.44 -23.04 23.07
N PRO A 92 -16.87 -22.35 24.13
CA PRO A 92 -18.28 -22.25 24.52
C PRO A 92 -19.10 -21.71 23.35
N GLN A 93 -20.12 -22.47 22.95
CA GLN A 93 -21.01 -22.11 21.87
C GLN A 93 -22.17 -21.28 22.39
N THR A 94 -22.61 -20.32 21.58
CA THR A 94 -23.82 -19.54 21.79
C THR A 94 -24.64 -19.59 20.52
N GLU A 95 -25.96 -19.65 20.64
CA GLU A 95 -26.83 -19.54 19.47
C GLU A 95 -27.04 -18.07 19.13
N VAL A 96 -26.64 -17.70 17.91
CA VAL A 96 -26.96 -16.41 17.31
C VAL A 96 -27.79 -16.68 16.06
N LEU A 97 -29.01 -16.16 16.02
CA LEU A 97 -29.92 -16.29 14.88
C LEU A 97 -30.18 -17.75 14.43
N GLY A 98 -30.20 -18.69 15.38
CA GLY A 98 -30.43 -20.12 15.11
C GLY A 98 -29.20 -20.89 14.61
N VAL A 99 -28.00 -20.29 14.67
CA VAL A 99 -26.74 -20.94 14.32
C VAL A 99 -25.82 -20.96 15.53
N SER A 100 -25.25 -22.14 15.81
CA SER A 100 -24.29 -22.31 16.90
C SER A 100 -22.94 -21.70 16.52
N VAL A 101 -22.51 -20.67 17.24
CA VAL A 101 -21.26 -19.95 17.01
C VAL A 101 -20.45 -19.85 18.29
N SER A 102 -19.13 -19.85 18.16
CA SER A 102 -18.22 -19.74 19.31
C SER A 102 -18.19 -18.31 19.85
N GLN A 103 -18.39 -18.13 21.16
CA GLN A 103 -18.31 -16.82 21.82
C GLN A 103 -16.91 -16.19 21.67
N SER A 104 -15.87 -17.00 21.82
CA SER A 104 -14.48 -16.57 21.64
C SER A 104 -14.19 -16.23 20.18
N GLY A 105 -14.80 -16.97 19.25
CA GLY A 105 -14.75 -16.68 17.82
C GLY A 105 -15.44 -15.37 17.44
N LEU A 106 -16.57 -15.03 18.08
CA LEU A 106 -17.28 -13.76 17.88
C LEU A 106 -16.43 -12.57 18.34
N LEU A 107 -15.83 -12.65 19.53
CA LEU A 107 -14.93 -11.61 20.05
C LEU A 107 -13.66 -11.48 19.21
N ALA A 108 -13.14 -12.59 18.68
CA ALA A 108 -12.01 -12.57 17.75
C ALA A 108 -12.38 -11.94 16.40
N ALA A 109 -13.56 -12.27 15.85
CA ALA A 109 -14.08 -11.69 14.62
C ALA A 109 -14.24 -10.16 14.74
N TRP A 110 -14.90 -9.70 15.81
CA TRP A 110 -15.05 -8.29 16.12
C TRP A 110 -13.70 -7.57 16.22
N GLY A 111 -12.79 -8.12 17.05
CA GLY A 111 -11.46 -7.53 17.23
C GLY A 111 -10.66 -7.44 15.94
N LEU A 112 -10.75 -8.48 15.08
CA LEU A 112 -10.09 -8.50 13.78
C LEU A 112 -10.67 -7.45 12.83
N LEU A 113 -12.01 -7.35 12.75
CA LEU A 113 -12.69 -6.36 11.91
C LEU A 113 -12.32 -4.95 12.35
N VAL A 114 -12.55 -4.60 13.61
CA VAL A 114 -12.34 -3.22 14.07
C VAL A 114 -10.89 -2.78 13.94
N LYS A 115 -9.93 -3.61 14.37
CA LYS A 115 -8.51 -3.28 14.25
C LYS A 115 -8.08 -3.24 12.78
N GLY A 116 -8.58 -4.16 11.96
CA GLY A 116 -8.35 -4.21 10.52
C GLY A 116 -8.87 -2.95 9.83
N THR A 117 -10.14 -2.61 10.01
CA THR A 117 -10.79 -1.44 9.43
C THR A 117 -10.08 -0.14 9.82
N LEU A 118 -9.77 0.05 11.11
CA LEU A 118 -9.07 1.25 11.58
C LEU A 118 -7.66 1.36 10.98
N GLY A 119 -6.90 0.26 10.95
CA GLY A 119 -5.56 0.23 10.38
C GLY A 119 -5.54 0.47 8.87
N VAL A 120 -6.45 -0.19 8.14
CA VAL A 120 -6.60 -0.02 6.69
C VAL A 120 -7.03 1.40 6.36
N LEU A 121 -8.04 1.94 7.04
CA LEU A 121 -8.54 3.29 6.81
C LEU A 121 -7.48 4.36 7.11
N ALA A 122 -6.73 4.21 8.21
CA ALA A 122 -5.62 5.12 8.53
C ALA A 122 -4.50 5.05 7.49
N SER A 123 -4.14 3.85 7.04
CA SER A 123 -3.12 3.64 6.00
C SER A 123 -3.54 4.20 4.65
N LEU A 124 -4.80 4.00 4.27
CA LEU A 124 -5.40 4.60 3.06
C LEU A 124 -5.40 6.13 3.14
N THR A 125 -5.67 6.69 4.31
CA THR A 125 -5.67 8.15 4.52
C THR A 125 -4.26 8.71 4.34
N LEU A 126 -3.22 8.06 4.87
CA LEU A 126 -1.83 8.43 4.62
C LEU A 126 -1.51 8.38 3.12
N ALA A 127 -1.85 7.26 2.46
CA ALA A 127 -1.55 7.05 1.05
C ALA A 127 -2.34 7.99 0.12
N ALA A 128 -3.52 8.44 0.53
CA ALA A 128 -4.31 9.42 -0.19
C ALA A 128 -3.75 10.85 -0.05
N THR A 129 -3.07 11.16 1.06
CA THR A 129 -2.69 12.54 1.42
C THR A 129 -1.18 12.83 1.33
N THR A 130 -0.38 11.84 0.92
CA THR A 130 1.08 11.97 0.86
C THR A 130 1.61 11.36 -0.42
N GLU A 131 2.41 12.12 -1.17
CA GLU A 131 3.00 11.61 -2.40
C GLU A 131 4.17 10.65 -2.11
N PRO A 132 4.45 9.67 -3.00
CA PRO A 132 5.54 8.72 -2.78
C PRO A 132 6.91 9.37 -2.60
N GLN A 133 7.18 10.50 -3.29
CA GLN A 133 8.43 11.23 -3.15
C GLN A 133 8.52 11.91 -1.76
N GLU A 134 7.42 12.47 -1.26
CA GLU A 134 7.37 13.03 0.09
C GLU A 134 7.52 11.95 1.17
N LEU A 135 6.97 10.76 0.95
CA LEU A 135 7.18 9.61 1.83
C LEU A 135 8.67 9.26 1.93
N LEU A 136 9.41 9.25 0.82
CA LEU A 136 10.87 9.02 0.85
C LEU A 136 11.61 10.10 1.63
N ALA A 137 11.28 11.38 1.42
CA ALA A 137 11.86 12.48 2.19
C ALA A 137 11.52 12.37 3.69
N GLY A 138 10.32 11.87 4.01
CA GLY A 138 9.92 11.54 5.37
C GLY A 138 10.77 10.44 5.99
N LEU A 139 11.01 9.36 5.25
CA LEU A 139 11.86 8.24 5.65
C LEU A 139 13.33 8.67 5.86
N GLU A 140 13.87 9.53 5.01
CA GLU A 140 15.21 10.12 5.18
C GLU A 140 15.31 10.93 6.48
N ARG A 141 14.29 11.75 6.79
CA ARG A 141 14.21 12.50 8.06
C ARG A 141 14.10 11.59 9.29
N LEU A 142 13.52 10.41 9.13
CA LEU A 142 13.47 9.37 10.17
C LEU A 142 14.79 8.60 10.32
N ARG A 143 15.87 9.05 9.67
CA ARG A 143 17.23 8.48 9.72
C ARG A 143 17.33 7.06 9.16
N LEU A 144 16.49 6.70 8.19
CA LEU A 144 16.73 5.50 7.40
C LEU A 144 18.06 5.60 6.64
N PRO A 145 18.83 4.49 6.51
CA PRO A 145 20.08 4.49 5.77
C PRO A 145 19.93 5.05 4.36
N ASN A 146 20.78 6.01 3.99
CA ASN A 146 20.73 6.69 2.70
C ASN A 146 20.73 5.73 1.50
N LEU A 147 21.37 4.56 1.63
CA LEU A 147 21.36 3.53 0.59
C LEU A 147 19.94 3.00 0.33
N LEU A 148 19.16 2.73 1.38
CA LEU A 148 17.78 2.25 1.25
C LEU A 148 16.88 3.32 0.63
N VAL A 149 17.01 4.58 1.09
CA VAL A 149 16.26 5.71 0.51
C VAL A 149 16.58 5.87 -0.98
N GLN A 150 17.86 5.75 -1.36
CA GLN A 150 18.28 5.81 -2.77
C GLN A 150 17.72 4.65 -3.61
N ILE A 151 17.79 3.41 -3.11
CA ILE A 151 17.20 2.24 -3.79
C ILE A 151 15.71 2.47 -4.00
N MET A 152 14.99 2.92 -2.96
CA MET A 152 13.56 3.24 -3.07
C MET A 152 13.29 4.38 -4.05
N GLY A 153 14.11 5.43 -4.05
CA GLY A 153 14.02 6.53 -5.02
C GLY A 153 14.20 6.06 -6.46
N PHE A 154 15.16 5.18 -6.71
CA PHE A 154 15.32 4.53 -8.01
C PHE A 154 14.15 3.63 -8.37
N MET A 155 13.61 2.86 -7.42
CA MET A 155 12.42 2.04 -7.66
C MET A 155 11.24 2.91 -8.10
N ILE A 156 10.94 4.02 -7.42
CA ILE A 156 9.85 4.94 -7.80
C ILE A 156 10.08 5.49 -9.21
N ARG A 157 11.30 5.98 -9.50
CA ARG A 157 11.63 6.57 -10.81
C ARG A 157 11.59 5.55 -11.95
N TYR A 158 12.09 4.34 -11.72
CA TYR A 158 12.17 3.30 -12.76
C TYR A 158 10.91 2.44 -12.87
N LEU A 159 9.97 2.53 -11.93
CA LEU A 159 8.68 1.83 -12.04
C LEU A 159 7.94 2.22 -13.31
N ASP A 160 7.83 3.52 -13.60
CA ASP A 160 7.17 4.02 -14.82
C ASP A 160 7.91 3.58 -16.09
N VAL A 161 9.24 3.53 -16.02
CA VAL A 161 10.06 3.07 -17.12
C VAL A 161 9.81 1.60 -17.42
N VAL A 162 9.90 0.73 -16.42
CA VAL A 162 9.72 -0.71 -16.55
C VAL A 162 8.30 -1.05 -16.96
N THR A 163 7.29 -0.38 -16.39
CA THR A 163 5.88 -0.58 -16.77
C THR A 163 5.60 -0.13 -18.21
N SER A 164 6.20 0.98 -18.65
CA SER A 164 6.09 1.41 -20.05
C SER A 164 6.72 0.39 -21.02
N GLU A 165 7.83 -0.23 -20.62
CA GLU A 165 8.51 -1.23 -21.43
C GLU A 165 7.73 -2.54 -21.50
N MET A 166 7.24 -3.00 -20.35
CA MET A 166 6.31 -4.12 -20.27
C MET A 166 5.07 -3.89 -21.16
N HIS A 167 4.52 -2.67 -21.17
CA HIS A 167 3.39 -2.32 -22.03
C HIS A 167 3.75 -2.37 -23.51
N ARG A 168 4.89 -1.80 -23.93
CA ARG A 168 5.37 -1.90 -25.33
C ARG A 168 5.57 -3.34 -25.78
N MET A 169 6.16 -4.18 -24.92
CA MET A 169 6.37 -5.60 -25.18
C MET A 169 5.04 -6.36 -25.29
N LYS A 170 4.05 -6.02 -24.45
CA LYS A 170 2.69 -6.57 -24.53
C LYS A 170 2.05 -6.23 -25.88
N VAL A 171 2.04 -4.96 -26.29
CA VAL A 171 1.45 -4.50 -27.56
C VAL A 171 2.12 -5.19 -28.75
N ALA A 172 3.45 -5.22 -28.80
CA ALA A 172 4.19 -5.87 -29.88
C ALA A 172 3.86 -7.36 -30.02
N ARG A 173 3.58 -8.03 -28.90
CA ARG A 173 3.19 -9.45 -28.88
C ARG A 173 1.74 -9.64 -29.36
N GLU A 174 0.83 -8.77 -28.94
CA GLU A 174 -0.56 -8.76 -29.41
C GLU A 174 -0.65 -8.49 -30.92
N SER A 175 0.17 -7.59 -31.46
CA SER A 175 0.27 -7.32 -32.91
C SER A 175 0.78 -8.52 -33.73
N ARG A 176 1.53 -9.44 -33.11
CA ARG A 176 1.99 -10.69 -33.74
C ARG A 176 0.97 -11.83 -33.62
N GLY A 177 -0.27 -11.52 -33.23
CA GLY A 177 -1.36 -12.50 -33.12
C GLY A 177 -1.38 -13.32 -31.83
N PHE A 178 -0.55 -12.98 -30.84
CA PHE A 178 -0.52 -13.70 -29.57
C PHE A 178 -1.42 -13.05 -28.52
N THR A 179 -2.41 -13.81 -28.04
CA THR A 179 -3.27 -13.41 -26.91
C THR A 179 -3.16 -14.43 -25.77
N ALA A 180 -2.70 -13.99 -24.59
CA ALA A 180 -2.53 -14.86 -23.45
C ALA A 180 -3.88 -15.24 -22.81
N ARG A 181 -4.47 -16.36 -23.23
CA ARG A 181 -5.72 -16.90 -22.64
C ARG A 181 -5.53 -18.11 -21.72
N ASN A 182 -4.59 -19.02 -22.06
CA ASN A 182 -4.44 -20.31 -21.38
C ASN A 182 -3.04 -20.47 -20.76
N PRO A 183 -2.85 -21.36 -19.76
CA PRO A 183 -1.54 -21.64 -19.17
C PRO A 183 -0.46 -22.11 -20.16
N ARG A 184 -0.87 -22.66 -21.31
CA ARG A 184 0.02 -22.98 -22.44
C ARG A 184 0.84 -21.79 -22.95
N HIS A 185 0.42 -20.57 -22.63
CA HIS A 185 1.08 -19.32 -23.00
C HIS A 185 2.15 -18.87 -21.99
N TRP A 186 2.27 -19.51 -20.82
CA TRP A 186 3.26 -19.18 -19.80
C TRP A 186 4.71 -19.17 -20.30
N PRO A 187 5.17 -20.10 -21.16
CA PRO A 187 6.54 -20.05 -21.67
C PRO A 187 6.84 -18.75 -22.44
N VAL A 188 5.87 -18.23 -23.18
CA VAL A 188 6.02 -16.96 -23.93
C VAL A 188 6.01 -15.75 -22.98
N LEU A 189 5.17 -15.79 -21.94
CA LEU A 189 5.18 -14.77 -20.89
C LEU A 189 6.50 -14.77 -20.12
N ALA A 190 7.05 -15.96 -19.80
CA ALA A 190 8.33 -16.12 -19.14
C ALA A 190 9.48 -15.57 -19.99
N LYS A 191 9.50 -15.85 -21.31
CA LYS A 191 10.47 -15.24 -22.25
C LYS A 191 10.36 -13.71 -22.26
N SER A 192 9.14 -13.18 -22.21
CA SER A 192 8.92 -11.72 -22.14
C SER A 192 9.45 -11.14 -20.82
N ALA A 193 9.19 -11.81 -19.70
CA ALA A 193 9.70 -11.40 -18.39
C ALA A 193 11.24 -11.46 -18.33
N GLY A 194 11.85 -12.52 -18.87
CA GLY A 194 13.30 -12.66 -18.96
C GLY A 194 13.94 -11.56 -19.81
N ALA A 195 13.34 -11.24 -20.97
CA ALA A 195 13.81 -10.13 -21.79
C ALA A 195 13.69 -8.77 -21.06
N LEU A 196 12.60 -8.54 -20.31
CA LEU A 196 12.43 -7.33 -19.50
C LEU A 196 13.48 -7.25 -18.39
N PHE A 197 13.80 -8.38 -17.75
CA PHE A 197 14.83 -8.45 -16.71
C PHE A 197 16.21 -8.07 -17.26
N ILE A 198 16.65 -8.69 -18.36
CA ILE A 198 17.96 -8.40 -18.99
C ILE A 198 18.05 -6.92 -19.33
N ARG A 199 17.03 -6.36 -19.99
CA ARG A 199 17.00 -4.92 -20.34
C ARG A 199 17.02 -4.00 -19.13
N SER A 200 16.33 -4.38 -18.06
CA SER A 200 16.31 -3.62 -16.80
C SER A 200 17.68 -3.65 -16.12
N TYR A 201 18.37 -4.80 -16.15
CA TYR A 201 19.72 -4.98 -15.63
C TYR A 201 20.74 -4.13 -16.41
N GLU A 202 20.80 -4.27 -17.75
CA GLU A 202 21.68 -3.49 -18.62
C GLU A 202 21.42 -1.98 -18.49
N ARG A 203 20.16 -1.59 -18.26
CA ARG A 203 19.82 -0.20 -17.98
C ARG A 203 20.36 0.25 -16.62
N GLY A 204 20.22 -0.57 -15.58
CA GLY A 204 20.79 -0.31 -14.26
C GLY A 204 22.30 -0.08 -14.32
N GLU A 205 23.02 -0.92 -15.06
CA GLU A 205 24.46 -0.79 -15.28
C GLU A 205 24.81 0.53 -16.00
N ARG A 206 24.12 0.85 -17.10
CA ARG A 206 24.33 2.12 -17.81
C ARG A 206 24.08 3.35 -16.93
N VAL A 207 23.05 3.29 -16.08
CA VAL A 207 22.74 4.36 -15.13
C VAL A 207 23.83 4.48 -14.09
N HIS A 208 24.30 3.36 -13.55
CA HIS A 208 25.36 3.36 -12.55
C HIS A 208 26.67 3.93 -13.12
N LEU A 209 27.07 3.51 -14.33
CA LEU A 209 28.24 4.07 -15.02
C LEU A 209 28.11 5.57 -15.29
N ALA A 210 26.92 6.04 -15.66
CA ALA A 210 26.64 7.46 -15.83
C ALA A 210 26.69 8.23 -14.49
N MET A 211 26.28 7.61 -13.39
CA MET A 211 26.41 8.19 -12.05
C MET A 211 27.87 8.33 -11.63
N LEU A 212 28.69 7.29 -11.84
CA LEU A 212 30.13 7.32 -11.57
C LEU A 212 30.81 8.42 -12.38
N SER A 213 30.46 8.55 -13.66
CA SER A 213 30.98 9.60 -14.55
C SER A 213 30.62 11.03 -14.09
N ARG A 214 29.55 11.18 -13.29
CA ARG A 214 29.11 12.46 -12.69
C ARG A 214 29.63 12.67 -11.26
N GLY A 215 30.58 11.84 -10.79
CA GLY A 215 31.19 11.98 -9.47
C GLY A 215 30.35 11.39 -8.33
N TYR A 216 29.57 10.35 -8.57
CA TYR A 216 28.80 9.69 -7.52
C TYR A 216 29.71 9.04 -6.46
N THR A 217 29.63 9.54 -5.22
CA THR A 217 30.41 9.04 -4.06
C THR A 217 29.58 8.17 -3.10
N GLY A 218 28.48 7.57 -3.57
CA GLY A 218 27.53 6.84 -2.71
C GLY A 218 26.39 7.69 -2.16
N ARG A 219 26.32 8.97 -2.56
CA ARG A 219 25.25 9.90 -2.19
C ARG A 219 24.73 10.60 -3.45
N MET A 220 23.42 10.61 -3.62
CA MET A 220 22.78 11.44 -4.64
C MET A 220 22.79 12.92 -4.22
N PRO A 221 22.91 13.87 -5.16
CA PRO A 221 22.75 15.30 -4.87
C PRO A 221 21.37 15.54 -4.26
N ARG A 222 21.31 16.33 -3.17
CA ARG A 222 20.03 16.74 -2.57
C ARG A 222 19.32 17.69 -3.54
N GLN A 223 18.06 17.38 -3.87
CA GLN A 223 17.16 18.31 -4.55
C GLN A 223 16.56 19.29 -3.55
#